data_AF-A0A447N5A3-F1
#
_entry.id   AF-A0A447N5A3-F1
#
_cell.length_a   1.000
_cell.length_b   1.000
_cell.length_c   1.000
_cell.angle_alpha   90.00
_cell.angle_beta   90.00
_cell.angle_gamma   90.00
#
_symmetry.space_group_name_H-M   'P 1'
#
loop_
_entity.id
_entity.type
_entity.pdbx_description
1 polymer ?
#
loop_
_entity_poly.entity_id
_entity_poly.type
_entity_poly.pdbx_seq_one_letter_code
_entity_poly.pdbx_strand_id
1 'polypeptide(L)'
;MLARRVQFLRFNDIPVRLVSNNARIIIGYIAKFNPRENLILASDKPKGNKRIEVKLESLAILEELSGNDAFNLSLMPTDEFNLQQYTSIEKRLFLDLQ
;
A
#
# COMPACT_ATOMS: atom_id res chain seq x y z
N MET A 1 16.79 -0.53 3.87
CA MET A 1 15.91 -1.65 4.27
C MET A 1 14.56 -1.67 3.54
N LEU A 2 13.92 -0.52 3.28
CA LEU A 2 12.61 -0.43 2.62
C LEU A 2 12.52 -1.13 1.25
N ALA A 3 13.49 -0.91 0.35
CA ALA A 3 13.51 -1.54 -0.97
C ALA A 3 13.46 -3.08 -0.92
N ARG A 4 14.16 -3.69 0.04
CA ARG A 4 14.15 -5.15 0.26
C ARG A 4 12.77 -5.63 0.72
N ARG A 5 12.14 -4.88 1.64
CA ARG A 5 10.78 -5.18 2.13
C ARG A 5 9.74 -5.05 1.03
N VAL A 6 9.80 -3.98 0.23
CA VAL A 6 8.93 -3.76 -0.95
C VAL A 6 9.06 -4.92 -1.94
N GLN A 7 10.29 -5.37 -2.23
CA GLN A 7 10.49 -6.53 -3.09
C GLN A 7 9.92 -7.81 -2.50
N PHE A 8 10.15 -8.08 -1.20
CA PHE A 8 9.58 -9.24 -0.52
C PHE A 8 8.06 -9.28 -0.63
N LEU A 9 7.38 -8.18 -0.32
CA LEU A 9 5.92 -8.08 -0.37
C LEU A 9 5.40 -8.30 -1.80
N ARG A 10 6.05 -7.69 -2.80
CA ARG A 10 5.73 -7.90 -4.22
C ARG A 10 5.92 -9.34 -4.68
N PHE A 11 7.04 -9.97 -4.33
CA PHE A 11 7.35 -11.32 -4.84
C PHE A 11 6.45 -12.39 -4.25
N ASN A 12 6.01 -12.20 -3.00
CA ASN A 12 5.12 -13.12 -2.30
C ASN A 12 3.64 -12.76 -2.48
N ASP A 13 3.33 -11.79 -3.35
CA ASP A 13 1.96 -11.37 -3.65
C ASP A 13 1.17 -11.03 -2.36
N ILE A 14 1.84 -10.38 -1.40
CA ILE A 14 1.27 -10.01 -0.09
C ILE A 14 0.47 -8.72 -0.23
N PRO A 15 -0.79 -8.66 0.24
CA PRO A 15 -1.56 -7.43 0.22
C PRO A 15 -0.98 -6.42 1.21
N VAL A 16 -1.07 -5.15 0.85
CA VAL A 16 -0.48 -4.04 1.59
C VAL A 16 -1.46 -2.88 1.73
N ARG A 17 -1.27 -2.11 2.79
CA ARG A 17 -1.82 -0.76 2.94
C ARG A 17 -0.68 0.24 2.80
N LEU A 18 -0.84 1.15 1.84
CA LEU A 18 0.06 2.27 1.57
C LEU A 18 -0.65 3.54 2.03
N VAL A 19 -0.06 4.27 2.98
CA VAL A 19 -0.56 5.57 3.39
C VAL A 19 0.44 6.61 2.98
N SER A 20 -0.04 7.64 2.29
CA SER A 20 0.78 8.77 1.87
C SER A 20 0.77 9.92 2.89
N ASN A 21 1.73 10.83 2.78
CA ASN A 21 1.87 11.99 3.68
C ASN A 21 0.65 12.94 3.67
N ASN A 22 -0.17 12.92 2.62
CA ASN A 22 -1.43 13.68 2.55
C ASN A 22 -2.64 12.83 2.96
N ALA A 23 -2.41 11.75 3.70
CA ALA A 23 -3.41 10.84 4.24
C ALA A 23 -4.25 10.08 3.18
N ARG A 24 -3.81 10.02 1.92
CA ARG A 24 -4.42 9.09 0.95
C ARG A 24 -3.98 7.66 1.25
N ILE A 25 -4.95 6.76 1.24
CA ILE A 25 -4.77 5.34 1.52
C ILE A 25 -4.95 4.55 0.22
N ILE A 26 -4.07 3.59 -0.01
CA ILE A 26 -4.14 2.63 -1.11
C ILE A 26 -4.04 1.24 -0.48
N ILE A 27 -5.05 0.41 -0.71
CA ILE A 27 -5.07 -0.99 -0.28
C ILE A 27 -5.01 -1.87 -1.53
N GLY A 28 -4.06 -2.78 -1.59
CA GLY A 28 -3.88 -3.64 -2.75
C GLY A 28 -2.52 -4.34 -2.75
N TYR A 29 -1.97 -4.59 -3.93
CA TYR A 29 -0.70 -5.31 -4.11
C TYR A 29 0.34 -4.41 -4.76
N ILE A 30 1.61 -4.65 -4.45
CA ILE A 30 2.75 -4.04 -5.15
C ILE A 30 2.98 -4.79 -6.46
N ALA A 31 2.46 -4.30 -7.58
CA ALA A 31 2.65 -4.94 -8.90
C ALA A 31 4.07 -4.76 -9.44
N LYS A 32 4.63 -3.56 -9.29
CA LYS A 32 5.98 -3.22 -9.76
C LYS A 32 6.67 -2.29 -8.78
N PHE A 33 7.99 -2.40 -8.70
CA PHE A 33 8.84 -1.49 -7.94
C PHE A 33 9.97 -1.01 -8.84
N ASN A 34 10.10 0.31 -8.99
CA ASN A 34 11.18 0.95 -9.71
C ASN A 34 12.08 1.69 -8.71
N PRO A 35 13.22 1.11 -8.29
CA PRO A 35 14.12 1.74 -7.33
C PRO A 35 14.82 2.97 -7.90
N ARG A 36 14.99 3.08 -9.22
CA ARG A 36 15.64 4.24 -9.85
C ARG A 36 14.76 5.47 -9.81
N GLU A 37 13.46 5.29 -9.98
CA GLU A 37 12.45 6.36 -9.93
C GLU A 37 11.82 6.53 -8.54
N ASN A 38 12.27 5.77 -7.54
CA ASN A 38 11.72 5.78 -6.19
C ASN A 38 10.17 5.60 -6.20
N LEU A 39 9.69 4.65 -7.00
CA LEU A 39 8.26 4.50 -7.33
C LEU A 39 7.77 3.06 -7.13
N ILE A 40 6.58 2.93 -6.54
CA ILE A 40 5.78 1.70 -6.53
C ILE A 40 4.60 1.85 -7.49
N LEU A 41 4.26 0.77 -8.19
CA LEU A 41 2.99 0.64 -8.89
C LEU A 41 2.09 -0.32 -8.11
N ALA A 42 1.01 0.19 -7.56
CA ALA A 42 0.02 -0.57 -6.81
C ALA A 42 -1.14 -1.02 -7.71
N SER A 43 -1.77 -2.15 -7.41
CA SER A 43 -2.95 -2.66 -8.14
C SER A 43 -3.89 -3.46 -7.24
N ASP A 44 -5.12 -3.65 -7.71
CA ASP A 44 -6.17 -4.47 -7.08
C ASP A 44 -5.82 -5.96 -7.05
N LYS A 45 -5.02 -6.44 -8.00
CA LYS A 45 -4.57 -7.83 -8.11
C LYS A 45 -3.05 -7.96 -8.03
N PRO A 46 -2.52 -9.10 -7.58
CA PRO A 46 -1.09 -9.37 -7.69
C PRO A 46 -0.62 -9.24 -9.14
N LYS A 47 0.47 -8.50 -9.36
CA LYS A 47 1.06 -8.25 -10.69
C LYS A 47 0.06 -7.69 -11.72
N GLY A 48 -1.00 -7.02 -11.26
CA GLY A 48 -2.07 -6.48 -12.10
C GLY A 48 -1.59 -5.46 -13.13
N ASN A 49 -2.38 -5.27 -14.19
CA ASN A 49 -2.06 -4.35 -15.30
C ASN A 49 -2.66 -2.94 -15.12
N LYS A 50 -3.79 -2.83 -14.40
CA LYS A 50 -4.35 -1.54 -13.97
C LYS A 50 -3.58 -1.10 -12.73
N ARG A 51 -2.81 -0.02 -12.86
CA ARG A 51 -1.80 0.38 -11.86
C ARG A 51 -1.96 1.83 -11.47
N ILE A 52 -1.72 2.10 -10.20
CA ILE A 52 -1.65 3.44 -9.61
C ILE A 52 -0.23 3.69 -9.15
N GLU A 53 0.29 4.87 -9.48
CA GLU A 53 1.62 5.31 -9.09
C GLU A 53 1.65 5.77 -7.63
N VAL A 54 2.62 5.28 -6.87
CA VAL A 54 2.87 5.66 -5.48
C VAL A 54 4.34 6.00 -5.32
N LYS A 55 4.65 7.30 -5.23
CA LYS A 55 6.03 7.75 -5.01
C LYS A 55 6.44 7.45 -3.58
N LEU A 56 7.58 6.76 -3.41
CA LEU A 56 8.09 6.39 -2.09
C LEU A 56 8.43 7.61 -1.22
N GLU A 57 8.83 8.74 -1.82
CA GLU A 57 9.02 10.02 -1.11
C GLU A 57 7.76 10.58 -0.46
N SER A 58 6.58 10.18 -0.97
CA SER A 58 5.28 10.56 -0.43
C SER A 58 4.69 9.50 0.50
N LEU A 59 5.35 8.36 0.68
CA LEU A 59 4.84 7.22 1.44
C LEU A 59 5.18 7.39 2.93
N ALA A 60 4.14 7.54 3.75
CA ALA A 60 4.25 7.60 5.20
C ALA A 60 4.28 6.19 5.84
N ILE A 61 3.40 5.29 5.37
CA ILE A 61 3.21 3.95 5.95
C ILE A 61 3.16 2.90 4.83
N LEU A 62 3.88 1.81 5.04
CA LEU A 62 3.79 0.56 4.28
C LEU A 62 3.50 -0.56 5.27
N GLU A 63 2.26 -1.02 5.28
CA GLU A 63 1.80 -2.08 6.17
C GLU A 63 1.49 -3.35 5.38
N GLU A 64 1.92 -4.49 5.91
CA GLU A 64 1.53 -5.82 5.41
C GLU A 64 0.15 -6.16 5.98
N LEU A 65 -0.77 -6.61 5.12
CA LEU A 65 -2.10 -7.06 5.53
C LEU A 65 -2.15 -8.58 5.51
N SER A 66 -2.89 -9.17 6.45
CA SER A 66 -3.26 -10.58 6.35
C SER A 66 -4.27 -10.74 5.21
N GLY A 67 -4.29 -11.92 4.57
CA GLY A 67 -5.22 -12.20 3.45
C GLY A 67 -6.66 -11.87 3.80
N ASN A 68 -7.14 -12.21 5.00
CA ASN A 68 -8.49 -11.89 5.46
C ASN A 68 -8.74 -10.38 5.67
N ASP A 69 -7.76 -9.63 6.17
CA ASP A 69 -7.93 -8.20 6.44
C ASP A 69 -8.06 -7.39 5.14
N ALA A 70 -7.33 -7.78 4.09
CA ALA A 70 -7.39 -7.14 2.78
C ALA A 70 -8.77 -7.32 2.09
N PHE A 71 -9.48 -8.42 2.36
CA PHE A 71 -10.83 -8.65 1.83
C PHE A 71 -11.93 -8.01 2.69
N ASN A 72 -11.73 -7.86 4.00
CA ASN A 72 -12.66 -7.17 4.90
C ASN A 72 -12.60 -5.64 4.73
N LEU A 73 -11.47 -5.11 4.30
CA LEU A 73 -11.32 -3.73 3.86
C LEU A 73 -11.79 -3.63 2.40
N SER A 74 -13.11 -3.70 2.21
CA SER A 74 -13.87 -3.47 0.97
C SER A 74 -13.00 -3.01 -0.20
N LEU A 75 -12.80 -3.89 -1.20
CA LEU A 75 -12.46 -3.55 -2.58
C LEU A 75 -13.50 -2.55 -3.11
N MET A 76 -13.34 -1.27 -2.76
CA MET A 76 -14.10 -0.21 -3.39
C MET A 76 -13.69 -0.19 -4.87
N PRO A 77 -14.67 -0.06 -5.79
CA PRO A 77 -14.37 0.00 -7.21
C PRO A 77 -13.34 1.09 -7.48
N THR A 78 -12.46 0.84 -8.45
CA THR A 78 -11.32 1.68 -8.88
C THR A 78 -11.68 3.18 -9.00
N ASP A 79 -12.95 3.50 -9.21
CA ASP A 79 -13.48 4.85 -9.39
C ASP A 79 -13.64 5.64 -8.06
N GLU A 80 -13.67 4.97 -6.90
CA GLU A 80 -13.78 5.59 -5.56
C GLU A 80 -12.47 5.60 -4.78
N PHE A 81 -11.41 5.01 -5.35
CA PHE A 81 -10.06 4.89 -4.78
C PHE A 81 -9.39 6.25 -4.48
N ASN A 82 -9.95 7.36 -4.96
CA ASN A 82 -9.37 8.71 -4.89
C ASN A 82 -9.90 9.60 -3.75
N LEU A 83 -10.85 9.16 -2.92
CA LEU A 83 -11.58 10.09 -2.04
C LEU A 83 -11.74 9.64 -0.57
N GLN A 84 -10.84 8.81 -0.04
CA GLN A 84 -10.79 8.65 1.41
C GLN A 84 -9.70 9.52 2.03
N GLN A 85 -10.13 10.67 2.56
CA GLN A 85 -9.41 11.32 3.66
C GLN A 85 -9.45 10.36 4.85
N TYR A 86 -8.28 10.06 5.41
CA TYR A 86 -8.15 9.31 6.65
C TYR A 86 -8.93 10.00 7.77
N THR A 87 -10.17 9.59 8.03
CA THR A 87 -10.78 9.80 9.34
C THR A 87 -10.21 8.74 10.26
N SER A 88 -9.35 9.20 11.16
CA SER A 88 -8.72 8.41 12.20
C SER A 88 -9.77 7.63 13.01
N ILE A 89 -10.04 6.38 12.62
CA ILE A 89 -10.75 5.44 13.47
C ILE A 89 -9.71 4.48 14.04
N GLU A 90 -9.42 4.79 15.30
CA GLU A 90 -8.82 3.94 16.33
C GLU A 90 -7.34 3.56 16.21
N LYS A 91 -6.55 4.34 16.96
CA LYS A 91 -5.30 3.97 17.64
C LYS A 91 -5.13 2.45 17.81
N ARG A 92 -4.14 1.90 17.11
CA ARG A 92 -3.26 0.89 17.70
C ARG A 92 -1.83 1.22 17.31
N LEU A 93 -1.16 1.93 18.23
CA LEU A 93 0.28 2.20 18.18
C LEU A 93 1.04 0.88 18.08
N PHE A 94 2.01 0.82 17.17
CA PHE A 94 3.28 0.15 17.43
C PHE A 94 4.40 1.11 17.01
N LEU A 95 4.77 2.01 17.94
CA LEU A 95 6.16 2.41 18.07
C LEU A 95 6.88 1.22 18.71
N ASP A 96 7.93 0.73 18.06
CA ASP A 96 9.23 0.49 18.69
C ASP A 96 10.12 -0.28 17.71
N LEU A 97 11.11 0.43 17.16
CA LEU A 97 12.39 -0.18 16.77
C LEU A 97 13.49 0.82 17.14
N GLN A 98 13.96 0.69 18.38
CA GLN A 98 15.39 0.85 18.70
C GLN A 98 16.15 -0.38 18.17
#